data_AF-A0A2P8FQZ6-F1
#
_entry.id   AF-A0A2P8FQZ6-F1
#
_cell.length_a   1.000
_cell.length_b   1.000
_cell.length_c   1.000
_cell.angle_alpha   90.00
_cell.angle_beta   90.00
_cell.angle_gamma   90.00
#
_symmetry.space_group_name_H-M   'P 1'
#
loop_
_entity.id
_entity.type
_entity.pdbx_description
1 polymer ?
#
loop_
_entity_poly.entity_id
_entity_poly.type
_entity_poly.pdbx_seq_one_letter_code
_entity_poly.pdbx_strand_id
1 'polypeptide(L)' 'MKKQLHILPILFLALISLSAIKFTKVYICKSPTSYSYHKGYCQGLKQCTHSIDSVTVDEAKALGKNRPCGYCYHHR' A
#
# COMPACT_ATOMS: atom_id res chain seq x y z
N MET A 1 40.28 19.74 33.25
CA MET A 1 39.84 18.77 32.21
C MET A 1 38.36 18.47 32.41
N LYS A 2 37.46 19.11 31.65
CA LYS A 2 36.00 18.89 31.78
C LYS A 2 35.54 18.12 30.53
N LYS A 3 35.21 16.84 30.70
CA LYS A 3 34.66 16.01 29.62
C LYS A 3 33.23 16.48 29.37
N GLN A 4 33.02 17.28 28.32
CA GLN A 4 31.69 17.72 27.88
C GLN A 4 30.90 16.50 27.41
N LEU A 5 29.88 16.14 28.18
CA LEU A 5 29.06 14.95 27.99
C LEU A 5 27.92 15.30 27.01
N HIS A 6 28.21 15.26 25.71
CA HIS A 6 27.27 15.55 24.62
C HIS A 6 26.22 14.43 24.40
N ILE A 7 25.73 13.76 25.45
CA ILE A 7 24.78 12.65 25.32
C ILE A 7 23.36 13.16 24.98
N LEU A 8 23.01 14.35 25.45
CA LEU A 8 21.65 14.91 25.34
C LEU A 8 21.22 15.35 23.91
N PRO A 9 22.07 15.99 23.08
CA PRO A 9 21.70 16.34 21.70
C PRO A 9 21.67 15.14 20.75
N ILE A 10 22.45 14.09 21.03
CA ILE A 10 22.50 12.86 20.21
C ILE A 10 21.17 12.08 20.31
N LEU A 11 20.56 12.05 21.50
CA LEU A 11 19.28 11.40 21.73
C LEU A 11 18.12 12.12 21.03
N PHE A 12 18.20 13.45 20.89
CA PHE A 12 17.17 14.26 20.23
C PHE A 12 17.17 14.08 18.70
N LEU A 13 18.34 13.84 18.09
CA LEU A 13 18.46 13.55 16.66
C LEU A 13 17.94 12.16 16.28
N ALA A 14 18.05 11.18 17.18
CA ALA A 14 17.59 9.81 16.93
C ALA A 14 16.05 9.68 16.82
N LEU A 15 15.30 10.58 17.46
CA LEU A 15 13.83 10.55 17.47
C LEU A 15 13.18 11.02 16.16
N ILE A 16 13.93 11.66 15.26
CA ILE A 16 13.40 12.23 14.00
C ILE A 16 13.30 11.19 12.87
N SER A 17 13.88 10.01 13.04
CA SER A 17 13.94 8.99 11.97
C SER A 17 12.70 8.08 11.85
N LEU A 18 11.59 8.41 12.53
CA LEU A 18 10.33 7.66 12.39
C LEU A 18 9.72 7.89 11.01
N SER A 19 10.20 7.11 10.05
CA SER A 19 9.79 7.13 8.66
C SER A 19 8.31 6.75 8.55
N ALA A 20 7.49 7.61 7.96
CA ALA A 20 6.09 7.31 7.67
C ALA A 20 6.00 6.17 6.63
N ILE A 21 5.65 4.97 7.08
CA ILE A 21 5.39 3.83 6.18
C ILE A 21 4.14 4.15 5.36
N LYS A 22 4.33 4.59 4.11
CA LYS A 22 3.23 4.83 3.17
C LYS A 22 2.79 3.51 2.56
N PHE A 23 1.72 2.93 3.09
CA PHE A 23 1.06 1.80 2.44
C PHE A 23 0.31 2.29 1.20
N THR A 24 0.74 1.83 0.03
CA THR A 24 -0.01 2.09 -1.20
C THR A 24 -1.26 1.20 -1.19
N LYS A 25 -2.42 1.84 -1.06
CA LYS A 25 -3.71 1.17 -1.16
C LYS A 25 -4.07 0.87 -2.62
N VAL A 26 -4.69 -0.28 -2.84
CA VAL A 26 -5.22 -0.77 -4.12
C VAL A 26 -6.66 -1.22 -3.92
N TYR A 27 -7.40 -1.38 -5.00
CA TYR A 27 -8.80 -1.78 -4.96
C TYR A 27 -8.97 -3.21 -5.45
N ILE A 28 -9.85 -3.99 -4.83
CA ILE A 28 -10.21 -5.34 -5.25
C ILE A 28 -11.72 -5.46 -5.48
N CYS A 29 -12.13 -6.18 -6.52
CA CYS A 29 -13.50 -6.64 -6.68
C CYS A 29 -13.66 -7.98 -5.96
N LYS A 30 -14.60 -8.10 -5.02
CA LYS A 30 -14.80 -9.31 -4.18
C LYS A 30 -15.56 -10.42 -4.89
N SER A 31 -15.44 -10.49 -6.21
CA SER A 31 -15.89 -11.63 -6.97
C SER A 31 -14.97 -12.84 -6.70
N PRO A 32 -15.50 -14.06 -6.55
CA PRO A 32 -14.71 -15.28 -6.47
C PRO A 32 -13.80 -15.50 -7.69
N THR A 33 -14.21 -15.01 -8.86
CA THR A 33 -13.50 -15.20 -10.13
C THR A 33 -12.49 -14.08 -10.43
N SER A 34 -12.56 -12.95 -9.71
CA SER A 34 -11.56 -11.89 -9.87
C SER A 34 -10.22 -12.36 -9.30
N TYR A 35 -9.13 -12.16 -10.03
CA TYR A 35 -7.77 -12.56 -9.62
C TYR A 35 -6.81 -11.36 -9.55
N SER A 36 -7.31 -10.14 -9.75
CA SER A 36 -6.49 -8.95 -9.87
C SER A 36 -6.83 -7.84 -8.88
N TYR A 37 -5.83 -7.03 -8.53
CA TYR A 37 -6.01 -5.73 -7.89
C TYR A 37 -5.92 -4.59 -8.91
N HIS A 38 -6.61 -3.49 -8.61
CA HIS A 38 -6.92 -2.42 -9.53
C HIS A 38 -6.54 -1.05 -8.95
N LYS A 39 -6.29 -0.08 -9.83
CA LYS A 39 -6.31 1.35 -9.49
C LYS A 39 -7.75 1.86 -9.48
N GLY A 40 -8.02 2.92 -8.73
CA GLY A 40 -9.38 3.46 -8.55
C GLY A 40 -10.09 3.88 -9.84
N TYR A 41 -9.35 4.20 -10.91
CA TYR A 41 -9.93 4.58 -12.21
C TYR A 41 -10.22 3.40 -13.15
N CYS A 42 -9.94 2.16 -12.74
CA CYS A 42 -10.05 0.99 -13.62
C CYS A 42 -11.49 0.80 -14.13
N GLN A 43 -11.68 0.65 -15.44
CA GLN A 43 -12.99 0.41 -16.04
C GLN A 43 -13.60 -0.92 -15.56
N GLY A 44 -12.79 -1.97 -15.40
CA GLY A 44 -13.27 -3.25 -14.85
C GLY A 44 -13.79 -3.13 -13.42
N LEU A 45 -13.26 -2.19 -12.63
CA LEU A 45 -13.78 -1.90 -11.28
C LEU A 45 -15.18 -1.26 -11.35
N LYS A 46 -15.41 -0.33 -12.29
CA LYS A 46 -16.72 0.30 -12.51
C LYS A 46 -17.80 -0.69 -12.94
N GLN A 47 -17.40 -1.82 -13.51
CA GLN A 47 -18.30 -2.90 -13.96
C GLN A 47 -18.41 -4.04 -12.93
N CYS A 48 -17.69 -3.98 -11.81
CA CYS A 48 -17.79 -4.99 -10.76
C CYS A 48 -19.20 -4.99 -10.17
N THR A 49 -19.86 -6.14 -10.20
CA THR A 49 -21.20 -6.36 -9.63
C THR A 49 -21.16 -6.80 -8.16
N HIS A 50 -19.96 -6.96 -7.60
CA HIS A 50 -19.72 -7.30 -6.20
C HIS A 50 -19.21 -6.09 -5.42
N SER A 51 -19.02 -6.25 -4.10
CA SER A 51 -18.39 -5.22 -3.28
C SER A 51 -16.94 -4.97 -3.68
N ILE A 52 -16.52 -3.71 -3.51
CA ILE A 52 -15.17 -3.24 -3.78
C ILE A 52 -14.54 -2.86 -2.44
N ASP A 53 -13.38 -3.43 -2.13
CA ASP A 53 -12.61 -3.10 -0.93
C ASP A 53 -11.30 -2.39 -1.30
N SER A 54 -10.84 -1.51 -0.41
CA SER A 54 -9.53 -0.85 -0.49
C SER A 54 -8.57 -1.49 0.50
N VAL A 55 -7.52 -2.12 -0.03
CA VAL A 55 -6.59 -2.98 0.71
C VAL A 55 -5.15 -2.65 0.35
N THR A 56 -4.17 -3.17 1.08
CA THR A 56 -2.77 -3.17 0.63
C THR A 56 -2.55 -4.22 -0.47
N VAL A 57 -1.42 -4.13 -1.18
CA VAL A 57 -1.06 -5.15 -2.18
C VAL A 57 -0.88 -6.53 -1.54
N ASP A 58 -0.34 -6.59 -0.32
CA ASP A 58 -0.11 -7.86 0.37
C ASP A 58 -1.42 -8.49 0.85
N GLU A 59 -2.35 -7.67 1.37
CA GLU A 59 -3.72 -8.10 1.66
C GLU A 59 -4.44 -8.61 0.39
N ALA A 60 -4.30 -7.90 -0.74
CA ALA A 60 -4.88 -8.33 -2.01
C ALA A 60 -4.36 -9.71 -2.44
N LYS A 61 -3.05 -9.94 -2.35
CA LYS A 61 -2.43 -11.24 -2.64
C LYS A 61 -2.90 -12.33 -1.68
N ALA A 62 -2.98 -12.03 -0.38
CA ALA A 62 -3.51 -12.95 0.61
C ALA A 62 -4.96 -13.38 0.33
N LEU A 63 -5.75 -12.48 -0.29
CA LEU A 63 -7.12 -12.73 -0.74
C LEU A 63 -7.24 -13.36 -2.14
N GLY A 64 -6.13 -13.86 -2.69
CA GLY A 64 -6.07 -14.51 -4.01
C GLY A 64 -6.08 -13.54 -5.20
N LYS A 65 -5.98 -12.23 -4.96
CA LYS A 65 -5.86 -11.21 -6.02
C LYS A 65 -4.38 -10.98 -6.33
N ASN A 66 -3.73 -11.99 -6.91
CA ASN A 66 -2.28 -12.07 -6.99
C ASN A 66 -1.61 -11.20 -8.06
N ARG A 67 -2.39 -10.58 -8.95
CA ARG A 67 -1.84 -9.87 -10.12
C ARG A 67 -2.35 -8.43 -10.24
N PRO A 68 -1.52 -7.48 -10.71
CA PRO A 68 -2.04 -6.19 -11.11
C PRO A 68 -2.95 -6.35 -12.33
N CYS A 69 -4.04 -5.60 -12.38
CA CYS A 69 -4.92 -5.60 -13.55
C CYS A 69 -4.18 -5.03 -14.78
N GLY A 70 -4.08 -5.81 -15.85
CA GLY A 70 -3.34 -5.44 -17.06
C GLY A 70 -3.79 -4.13 -17.69
N TYR A 71 -5.10 -3.85 -17.71
CA TYR A 71 -5.63 -2.60 -18.25
C TYR A 71 -5.13 -1.36 -17.49
N CYS A 72 -5.32 -1.31 -16.17
CA CYS A 72 -5.00 -0.10 -15.40
C CYS A 72 -3.53 -0.02 -14.94
N TYR A 73 -2.75 -1.09 -15.05
CA TYR A 73 -1.32 -1.10 -14.71
C TYR A 73 -0.38 -1.13 -15.91
N HIS A 74 -0.79 -1.63 -17.09
CA HIS A 74 0.12 -1.80 -18.23
C HIS A 74 -0.31 -1.12 -19.54
N HIS A 75 -1.60 -0.83 -19.74
CA HIS A 75 -2.11 -0.29 -21.02
C HIS A 75 -2.62 1.17 -20.92
N ARG A 76 -1.78 2.09 -20.43
CA ARG A 76 -2.00 3.53 -20.62
C ARG A 76 -0.99 4.11 -21.59
#